data_AF-A0AA40VQU5-F1
#
_entry.id   AF-A0AA40VQU5-F1
#
_cell.length_a   1.000
_cell.length_b   1.000
_cell.length_c   1.000
_cell.angle_alpha   90.00
_cell.angle_beta   90.00
_cell.angle_gamma   90.00
#
_symmetry.space_group_name_H-M   'P 1'
#
loop_
_entity.id
_entity.type
_entity.pdbx_description
1 polymer ?
#
loop_
_entity_poly.entity_id
_entity_poly.type
_entity_poly.pdbx_seq_one_letter_code
_entity_poly.pdbx_strand_id
1 'polypeptide(L)' 'MFRNRRIRPIQEAVEAWKEHGRTDKYLTQSQAQRIYTKILTEAIVRKHLFWRYSVVWEKQCIAGNQETL' A
#
# COMPACT_ATOMS: atom_id res chain seq x y z
N MET A 1 0.78 22.30 8.38
CA MET A 1 -0.28 21.41 8.94
C MET A 1 -1.54 21.59 8.11
N PHE A 2 -1.83 20.68 7.18
CA PHE A 2 -3.05 20.74 6.35
C PHE A 2 -4.27 20.40 7.22
N ARG A 3 -5.18 21.36 7.42
CA ARG A 3 -6.46 21.13 8.09
C ARG A 3 -7.48 20.69 7.05
N ASN A 4 -7.69 19.38 6.92
CA ASN A 4 -8.84 18.88 6.15
C ASN A 4 -10.12 19.28 6.90
N ARG A 5 -10.87 20.25 6.35
CA ARG A 5 -12.24 20.51 6.81
C ARG A 5 -13.02 19.22 6.61
N ARG A 6 -13.42 18.56 7.70
CA ARG A 6 -14.21 17.32 7.68
C ARG A 6 -15.53 17.59 6.95
N ILE A 7 -15.58 17.28 5.66
CA ILE A 7 -16.84 17.14 4.93
C ILE A 7 -17.49 15.89 5.53
N ARG A 8 -18.63 16.06 6.21
CA ARG A 8 -19.40 14.91 6.69
C ARG A 8 -20.05 14.26 5.47
N PRO A 9 -19.69 13.02 5.10
CA PRO A 9 -20.37 12.34 4.01
C PRO A 9 -21.83 12.10 4.39
N ILE A 10 -22.72 12.16 3.40
CA ILE A 10 -24.12 11.75 3.57
C ILE A 10 -24.19 10.26 3.94
N GLN A 11 -25.23 9.87 4.67
CA GLN A 11 -25.35 8.52 5.23
C GLN A 11 -25.33 7.44 4.13
N GLU A 12 -26.04 7.66 3.02
CA GLU A 12 -26.06 6.76 1.86
C GLU A 12 -24.65 6.49 1.31
N ALA A 13 -23.82 7.52 1.19
CA ALA A 13 -22.44 7.35 0.75
C ALA A 13 -21.63 6.49 1.73
N VAL A 14 -21.82 6.67 3.04
CA VAL A 14 -21.14 5.86 4.06
C VAL A 14 -21.56 4.39 3.96
N GLU A 15 -22.84 4.12 3.76
CA GLU A 15 -23.38 2.77 3.63
C GLU A 15 -22.88 2.09 2.34
N ALA A 16 -22.88 2.81 1.21
CA ALA A 16 -22.30 2.32 -0.05
C ALA A 16 -20.81 1.98 0.10
N TRP A 17 -20.03 2.83 0.79
CA TRP A 17 -18.61 2.55 1.07
C TRP A 17 -18.41 1.35 2.00
N LYS A 18 -19.28 1.18 3.00
CA LYS A 18 -19.23 0.03 3.91
C LYS A 18 -19.57 -1.28 3.19
N GLU A 19 -20.61 -1.30 2.36
CA GLU A 19 -20.97 -2.50 1.60
C GLU A 19 -19.90 -2.84 0.57
N HIS A 20 -19.39 -1.85 -0.17
CA HIS A 20 -18.29 -2.04 -1.11
C HIS A 20 -17.05 -2.64 -0.44
N GLY A 21 -16.68 -2.16 0.75
CA GLY A 21 -15.55 -2.68 1.52
C GLY A 21 -15.84 -3.94 2.35
N ARG A 22 -17.06 -4.48 2.33
CA ARG A 22 -17.49 -5.55 3.27
C ARG A 22 -16.67 -6.83 3.13
N THR A 23 -16.32 -7.18 1.89
CA THR A 23 -15.52 -8.36 1.58
C THR A 23 -14.03 -8.10 1.56
N ASP A 24 -13.64 -6.83 1.51
CA ASP A 24 -12.29 -6.47 1.17
C ASP A 24 -11.40 -6.37 2.41
N LYS A 25 -10.54 -7.36 2.58
CA LYS A 25 -9.56 -7.39 3.66
C LYS A 25 -8.21 -6.91 3.15
N TYR A 26 -7.77 -5.77 3.66
CA TYR A 26 -6.46 -5.21 3.35
C TYR A 26 -5.59 -5.14 4.58
N LEU A 27 -4.28 -5.18 4.34
CA LEU A 27 -3.31 -4.86 5.38
C LEU A 27 -3.45 -3.39 5.76
N THR A 28 -3.30 -3.13 7.05
CA THR A 28 -3.01 -1.77 7.51
C THR A 28 -1.64 -1.34 6.98
N GLN A 29 -1.39 -0.03 6.91
CA GLN A 29 -0.10 0.50 6.47
C GLN A 29 1.07 -0.06 7.28
N SER A 30 0.91 -0.21 8.61
CA SER A 30 1.96 -0.75 9.48
C SER A 30 2.19 -2.25 9.25
N GLN A 31 1.12 -3.02 9.02
CA GLN A 31 1.24 -4.43 8.64
C GLN A 31 1.93 -4.58 7.29
N ALA A 32 1.54 -3.78 6.29
CA ALA A 32 2.18 -3.76 4.98
C ALA A 32 3.66 -3.44 5.11
N GLN A 33 4.02 -2.38 5.84
CA GLN A 33 5.41 -2.00 6.07
C GLN A 33 6.20 -3.14 6.70
N ARG A 34 5.70 -3.72 7.81
CA ARG A 34 6.39 -4.82 8.50
C ARG A 34 6.58 -6.07 7.63
N ILE A 35 5.57 -6.42 6.82
CA ILE A 35 5.61 -7.62 5.98
C ILE A 35 6.53 -7.39 4.78
N TYR A 36 6.36 -6.29 4.05
CA TYR A 36 7.07 -6.07 2.81
C TYR A 36 8.54 -5.74 3.01
N THR A 37 8.91 -4.96 4.04
CA THR A 37 10.35 -4.70 4.31
C THR A 37 11.09 -5.94 4.81
N LYS A 38 10.38 -6.95 5.33
CA LYS A 38 10.99 -8.22 5.73
C LYS A 38 11.24 -9.14 4.54
N ILE A 39 10.40 -9.08 3.51
CA ILE A 39 10.39 -10.06 2.40
C ILE A 39 11.10 -9.50 1.17
N LEU A 40 10.88 -8.22 0.85
CA LEU A 40 11.35 -7.60 -0.37
C LEU A 40 12.57 -6.73 -0.05
N THR A 41 13.63 -6.88 -0.85
CA THR A 41 14.83 -6.07 -0.75
C THR A 41 14.48 -4.61 -1.04
N GLU A 42 14.93 -3.70 -0.17
CA GLU A 42 14.74 -2.25 -0.30
C GLU A 42 13.28 -1.82 -0.52
N ALA A 43 12.33 -2.55 0.06
CA ALA A 43 10.92 -2.22 -0.08
C ALA A 43 10.59 -0.86 0.57
N ILE A 44 9.93 0.02 -0.18
CA ILE A 44 9.45 1.32 0.29
C ILE A 44 7.93 1.34 0.26
N VAL A 45 7.31 1.53 1.42
CA VAL A 45 5.86 1.70 1.54
C VAL A 45 5.50 3.18 1.62
N ARG A 46 4.80 3.70 0.61
CA ARG A 46 4.38 5.11 0.53
C ARG A 46 2.89 5.25 0.80
N LYS A 47 2.50 6.17 1.70
CA LYS A 47 1.10 6.48 2.00
C LYS A 47 0.55 7.49 1.01
N HIS A 48 -0.72 7.33 0.65
CA HIS A 48 -1.45 8.27 -0.19
C HIS A 48 -2.56 8.97 0.59
N LEU A 49 -2.97 10.15 0.15
CA LEU A 49 -4.02 10.95 0.81
C LEU A 49 -5.42 10.37 0.63
N PHE A 50 -5.71 9.84 -0.56
CA PHE A 50 -7.02 9.27 -0.93
C PHE A 50 -6.95 7.78 -1.26
N TRP A 51 -5.79 7.15 -1.05
CA TRP A 51 -5.54 5.73 -1.32
C TRP A 51 -4.82 5.09 -0.14
N ARG A 52 -4.78 3.76 -0.07
CA ARG A 52 -4.19 3.03 1.07
C ARG A 52 -2.68 3.28 1.19
N TYR A 53 -1.92 2.72 0.25
CA TYR A 53 -0.47 2.87 0.14
C TYR A 53 -0.01 2.25 -1.19
N SER A 54 1.22 2.53 -1.59
CA SER A 54 1.95 1.76 -2.61
C SER A 54 3.18 1.11 -1.99
N VAL A 55 3.58 -0.03 -2.54
CA VAL A 55 4.83 -0.72 -2.19
C VAL A 55 5.70 -0.71 -3.44
N VAL A 56 6.88 -0.13 -3.33
CA VAL A 56 7.87 -0.07 -4.42
C VAL A 56 9.07 -0.88 -3.97
N TRP A 57 9.55 -1.79 -4.81
CA TRP A 57 10.76 -2.56 -4.56
C TRP A 57 11.50 -2.74 -5.88
N GLU A 58 12.81 -2.97 -5.79
CA GLU A 58 13.61 -3.33 -6.94
C GLU A 58 13.76 -4.85 -6.99
N LYS A 59 13.46 -5.44 -8.14
CA LYS A 59 13.78 -6.84 -8.39
C LYS A 59 15.26 -6.91 -8.70
N GLN A 60 16.03 -7.60 -7.88
CA GLN A 60 17.44 -7.84 -8.18
C GLN A 60 17.54 -8.61 -9.51
N CYS A 61 18.13 -7.96 -10.50
CA CYS A 61 18.55 -8.60 -11.73
C CYS A 61 19.79 -9.41 -11.39
N ILE A 62 19.66 -10.71 -11.20
CA ILE A 62 20.84 -11.59 -11.21
C ILE A 62 21.34 -11.55 -12.65
N ALA A 63 22.42 -10.80 -12.89
CA ALA A 63 23.17 -10.93 -14.13
C ALA A 63 23.65 -12.39 -14.17
N GLY A 64 23.11 -13.17 -15.10
CA GLY A 64 23.59 -14.52 -15.35
C GLY A 64 25.10 -14.44 -15.54
N ASN A 65 25.83 -15.21 -14.75
CA ASN A 65 27.29 -15.25 -14.80
C ASN A 65 27.73 -15.39 -16.27
N GLN A 66 28.59 -14.47 -16.71
CA GLN A 66 29.39 -14.69 -17.89
C GLN A 66 30.34 -15.83 -17.53
N GLU A 67 30.00 -17.05 -17.94
CA GLU A 67 30.97 -18.14 -18.08
C GLU A 67 32.11 -17.60 -18.94
N THR A 68 33.22 -17.30 -18.28
CA THR A 68 34.48 -16.97 -18.95
C THR A 68 35.41 -18.14 -18.69
N LEU A 69 35.81 -18.76 -19.79
CA LEU A 69 36.82 -19.82 -20.02
C LEU A 69 36.33 -21.27 -19.96
#